data_AF-A0A2P8DIK2-F1
#
_entry.id   AF-A0A2P8DIK2-F1
#
_cell.length_a   1.000
_cell.length_b   1.000
_cell.length_c   1.000
_cell.angle_alpha   90.00
_cell.angle_beta   90.00
_cell.angle_gamma   90.00
#
_symmetry.space_group_name_H-M   'P 1'
#
loop_
_entity.id
_entity.type
_entity.pdbx_description
1 polymer ?
#
loop_
_entity_poly.entity_id
_entity_poly.type
_entity_poly.pdbx_seq_one_letter_code
_entity_poly.pdbx_strand_id
1 'polypeptide(L)'
;MGCVGTVFGRTGVNVSDDDTQTPADGTLATLLGRARGPELAALLAGLDVEALSAHELVLVLQAQERLKAHVEAVQVDALAELCERPEYARCSCPVDVVHEH
;
A
#
# COMPACT_ATOMS: atom_id res chain seq x y z
N MET A 1 56.13 2.23 0.88
CA MET A 1 55.94 1.05 1.73
C MET A 1 54.78 1.35 2.66
N GLY A 2 53.56 1.05 2.23
CA GLY A 2 52.34 1.35 2.99
C GLY A 2 51.48 0.10 3.05
N CYS A 3 51.53 -0.58 4.20
CA CYS A 3 50.62 -1.63 4.62
C CYS A 3 50.65 -1.62 6.15
N VAL A 4 49.49 -1.47 6.80
CA VAL A 4 48.87 -2.46 7.69
C VAL A 4 47.43 -1.99 7.92
N GLY A 5 46.48 -2.79 7.45
CA GLY A 5 45.06 -2.57 7.68
C GLY A 5 44.69 -2.82 9.14
N THR A 6 43.74 -2.05 9.64
CA THR A 6 43.10 -2.31 10.93
C THR A 6 41.70 -2.85 10.66
N VAL A 7 41.58 -4.17 10.74
CA VAL A 7 40.31 -4.86 10.95
C VAL A 7 40.24 -5.22 12.44
N PHE A 8 39.02 -5.26 12.96
CA PHE A 8 38.55 -5.81 14.23
C PHE A 8 38.42 -4.89 15.44
N GLY A 9 37.15 -4.72 15.85
CA GLY A 9 36.76 -4.16 17.13
C GLY A 9 35.28 -3.78 17.21
N ARG A 10 34.35 -4.58 16.66
CA ARG A 10 32.94 -4.46 17.04
C ARG A 10 32.58 -5.62 17.95
N THR A 11 32.48 -5.26 19.23
CA THR A 11 31.87 -6.02 20.31
C THR A 11 30.60 -6.72 19.83
N GLY A 12 30.53 -8.02 20.10
CA GLY A 12 29.33 -8.81 19.88
C GLY A 12 28.16 -8.21 20.65
N VAL A 13 27.07 -7.99 19.93
CA VAL A 13 25.75 -7.82 20.54
C VAL A 13 25.12 -9.21 20.49
N ASN A 14 25.07 -9.87 21.64
CA ASN A 14 24.11 -10.96 21.84
C ASN A 14 22.74 -10.30 21.96
N VAL A 15 21.92 -10.38 20.90
CA VAL A 15 20.48 -10.13 21.03
C VAL A 15 19.85 -11.49 21.29
N SER A 16 19.69 -11.81 22.57
CA SER A 16 18.76 -12.83 23.03
C SER A 16 17.83 -12.15 24.03
N ASP A 17 16.69 -11.72 23.53
CA ASP A 17 15.42 -11.55 24.23
C ASP A 17 14.38 -11.82 23.11
N ASP A 18 13.95 -13.06 22.92
CA ASP A 18 12.65 -13.55 23.40
C ASP A 18 11.56 -12.48 23.49
N ASP A 19 11.38 -11.71 22.42
CA ASP A 19 10.15 -10.96 22.20
C ASP A 19 9.03 -11.97 21.95
N THR A 20 8.27 -12.20 23.02
CA THR A 20 6.94 -12.80 22.98
C THR A 20 6.09 -11.97 22.03
N GLN A 21 6.02 -12.40 20.77
CA GLN A 21 5.30 -11.72 19.72
C GLN A 21 3.86 -11.49 20.17
N THR A 22 3.53 -10.21 20.30
CA THR A 22 2.29 -9.72 20.90
C THR A 22 1.13 -10.12 19.97
N PRO A 23 0.03 -10.69 20.50
CA PRO A 23 -1.12 -11.13 19.68
C PRO A 23 -1.87 -10.00 18.94
N ALA A 24 -1.42 -8.74 19.09
CA ALA A 24 -2.02 -7.56 18.46
C ALA A 24 -1.75 -7.49 16.94
N ASP A 25 -0.52 -7.82 16.50
CA ASP A 25 -0.11 -7.72 15.09
C ASP A 25 -0.98 -8.58 14.16
N GLY A 26 -1.37 -9.77 14.63
CA GLY A 26 -2.23 -10.68 13.87
C GLY A 26 -3.66 -10.17 13.68
N THR A 27 -4.13 -9.29 14.57
CA THR A 27 -5.50 -8.77 14.51
C THR A 27 -5.66 -7.76 13.38
N LEU A 28 -4.73 -6.80 13.25
CA LEU A 28 -4.76 -5.82 12.16
C LEU A 28 -4.58 -6.50 10.81
N ALA A 29 -3.64 -7.44 10.69
CA ALA A 29 -3.43 -8.23 9.48
C ALA A 29 -4.72 -8.97 9.05
N THR A 30 -5.41 -9.60 10.01
CA THR A 30 -6.66 -10.33 9.73
C THR A 30 -7.78 -9.38 9.31
N LEU A 31 -7.95 -8.24 10.00
CA LEU A 31 -8.97 -7.25 9.71
C LEU A 31 -8.79 -6.63 8.31
N LEU A 32 -7.57 -6.19 8.00
CA LEU A 32 -7.26 -5.63 6.70
C LEU A 32 -7.37 -6.70 5.61
N GLY A 33 -6.87 -7.92 5.86
CA GLY A 33 -6.88 -9.03 4.91
C GLY A 33 -8.28 -9.46 4.45
N ARG A 34 -9.28 -9.38 5.33
CA ARG A 34 -10.68 -9.74 5.00
C ARG A 34 -11.45 -8.63 4.32
N ALA A 35 -11.24 -7.37 4.72
CA ALA A 35 -12.02 -6.25 4.22
C ALA A 35 -11.78 -5.97 2.73
N ARG A 36 -12.76 -5.37 2.06
CA ARG A 36 -12.71 -5.01 0.62
C ARG A 36 -13.38 -3.66 0.39
N GLY A 37 -12.91 -2.94 -0.63
CA GLY A 37 -13.52 -1.70 -1.12
C GLY A 37 -13.93 -0.73 0.00
N PRO A 38 -15.21 -0.35 0.11
CA PRO A 38 -15.68 0.60 1.12
C PRO A 38 -15.39 0.19 2.58
N GLU A 39 -15.50 -1.10 2.92
CA GLU A 39 -15.18 -1.59 4.28
C GLU A 39 -13.69 -1.37 4.59
N LEU A 40 -12.82 -1.62 3.60
CA LEU A 40 -11.38 -1.40 3.75
C LEU A 40 -11.06 0.10 3.90
N ALA A 41 -11.74 0.97 3.15
CA ALA A 41 -11.60 2.41 3.29
C ALA A 41 -11.99 2.91 4.69
N ALA A 42 -13.11 2.41 5.23
CA ALA A 42 -13.58 2.77 6.57
C ALA A 42 -12.58 2.32 7.66
N LEU A 43 -12.04 1.10 7.55
CA LEU A 43 -11.02 0.61 8.48
C LEU A 43 -9.76 1.46 8.44
N LEU A 44 -9.23 1.77 7.25
CA LEU A 44 -8.03 2.58 7.08
C LEU A 44 -8.19 4.01 7.61
N ALA A 45 -9.37 4.62 7.41
CA ALA A 45 -9.66 5.97 7.90
C ALA A 45 -9.70 6.08 9.43
N GLY A 46 -9.91 4.96 10.13
CA GLY A 46 -9.96 4.91 11.60
C GLY A 46 -8.63 4.62 12.29
N LEU A 47 -7.54 4.42 11.53
CA LEU A 47 -6.24 4.09 12.11
C LEU A 47 -5.50 5.34 12.58
N ASP A 48 -4.96 5.28 13.80
CA ASP A 48 -3.97 6.24 14.28
C ASP A 48 -2.58 5.79 13.82
N VAL A 49 -2.05 6.46 12.80
CA VAL A 49 -0.80 6.10 12.12
C VAL A 49 0.42 6.27 13.05
N GLU A 50 0.37 7.21 13.99
CA GLU A 50 1.49 7.47 14.91
C GLU A 50 1.66 6.37 15.96
N ALA A 51 0.58 5.63 16.25
CA ALA A 51 0.57 4.53 17.19
C ALA A 51 0.99 3.17 16.56
N LEU A 52 1.18 3.11 15.24
CA LEU A 52 1.48 1.87 14.54
C LEU A 52 2.97 1.51 14.58
N SER A 53 3.24 0.22 14.74
CA SER A 53 4.57 -0.34 14.53
C SER A 53 4.96 -0.28 13.04
N ALA A 54 6.27 -0.40 12.77
CA ALA A 54 6.78 -0.46 11.40
C ALA A 54 6.17 -1.62 10.59
N HIS A 55 5.90 -2.76 11.23
CA HIS A 55 5.26 -3.90 10.57
C HIS A 55 3.80 -3.60 10.20
N GLU A 56 3.04 -3.02 11.12
CA GLU A 56 1.65 -2.61 10.86
C GLU A 56 1.55 -1.55 9.77
N LEU A 57 2.50 -0.61 9.71
CA LEU A 57 2.58 0.36 8.62
C LEU A 57 2.74 -0.33 7.25
N VAL A 58 3.51 -1.41 7.16
CA VAL A 58 3.63 -2.20 5.91
C VAL A 58 2.28 -2.83 5.54
N LEU A 59 1.54 -3.37 6.51
CA LEU A 59 0.21 -3.95 6.26
C LEU A 59 -0.80 -2.87 5.79
N VAL A 60 -0.72 -1.67 6.37
CA VAL A 60 -1.52 -0.51 5.97
C VAL A 60 -1.21 -0.09 4.53
N LEU A 61 0.07 -0.02 4.15
CA LEU A 61 0.48 0.30 2.78
C LEU A 61 -0.05 -0.74 1.77
N GLN A 62 0.08 -2.04 2.09
CA GLN A 62 -0.47 -3.11 1.24
C GLN A 62 -2.00 -3.02 1.11
N ALA A 63 -2.70 -2.69 2.19
CA ALA A 63 -4.13 -2.47 2.18
C ALA A 63 -4.55 -1.25 1.34
N GLN A 64 -3.78 -0.16 1.41
CA GLN A 64 -4.02 1.06 0.61
C GLN A 64 -3.87 0.79 -0.89
N GLU A 65 -2.82 0.07 -1.32
CA GLU A 65 -2.65 -0.28 -2.74
C GLU A 65 -3.82 -1.12 -3.27
N ARG A 66 -4.33 -2.05 -2.46
CA ARG A 66 -5.50 -2.84 -2.81
C ARG A 66 -6.78 -2.00 -2.87
N LEU A 67 -6.94 -1.01 -1.99
CA LEU A 67 -8.06 -0.08 -2.07
C LEU A 67 -7.99 0.78 -3.33
N LYS A 68 -6.79 1.27 -3.68
CA LYS A 68 -6.56 2.02 -4.92
C LYS A 68 -6.96 1.20 -6.14
N ALA A 69 -6.50 -0.05 -6.25
CA ALA A 69 -6.89 -0.95 -7.33
C ALA A 69 -8.41 -1.18 -7.40
N HIS A 70 -9.09 -1.26 -6.26
CA HIS A 70 -10.56 -1.37 -6.23
C HIS A 70 -11.25 -0.11 -6.76
N VAL A 71 -10.79 1.08 -6.36
CA VAL A 71 -11.34 2.36 -6.84
C VAL A 71 -11.11 2.51 -8.34
N GLU A 72 -9.92 2.16 -8.84
CA GLU A 72 -9.62 2.16 -10.27
C GLU A 72 -10.54 1.20 -11.05
N ALA A 73 -10.78 -0.01 -10.54
CA ALA A 73 -11.71 -0.94 -11.17
C ALA A 73 -13.13 -0.37 -11.26
N VAL A 74 -13.64 0.22 -10.18
CA VAL A 74 -14.97 0.87 -10.17
C VAL A 74 -15.03 2.02 -11.18
N GLN A 75 -13.95 2.79 -11.30
CA GLN A 75 -13.87 3.88 -12.28
C GLN A 75 -13.90 3.35 -13.72
N VAL A 76 -13.14 2.29 -14.00
CA VAL A 76 -13.12 1.64 -15.32
C VAL A 76 -14.48 1.07 -15.67
N ASP A 77 -15.17 0.42 -14.73
CA ASP A 77 -16.53 -0.10 -14.93
C ASP A 77 -17.52 1.03 -15.26
N ALA A 78 -17.45 2.15 -14.52
CA ALA A 78 -18.28 3.31 -14.79
C ALA A 78 -17.98 3.95 -16.16
N LEU A 79 -16.71 3.97 -16.56
CA LEU A 79 -16.31 4.46 -17.88
C LEU A 79 -16.80 3.54 -19.00
N ALA A 80 -16.73 2.22 -18.80
CA ALA A 80 -17.26 1.26 -19.76
C ALA A 80 -18.77 1.46 -19.96
N GLU A 81 -19.53 1.60 -18.87
CA GLU A 81 -20.97 1.92 -18.92
C GLU A 81 -21.23 3.25 -19.64
N LEU A 82 -20.38 4.26 -19.43
CA LEU A 82 -20.50 5.55 -20.12
C LEU A 82 -20.30 5.40 -21.63
N CYS A 83 -19.33 4.59 -22.07
CA CYS A 83 -19.04 4.34 -23.48
C CYS A 83 -20.18 3.62 -24.21
N GLU A 84 -20.96 2.80 -23.52
CA GLU A 84 -22.13 2.11 -24.09
C GLU A 84 -23.33 3.07 -24.32
N ARG A 85 -23.32 4.25 -23.71
CA ARG A 85 -24.41 5.22 -23.87
C ARG A 85 -24.32 5.93 -25.23
N PRO A 86 -25.42 6.00 -26.00
CA PRO A 86 -25.41 6.53 -27.37
C PRO A 86 -25.05 8.02 -27.45
N GLU A 87 -25.30 8.77 -26.38
CA GLU A 87 -24.94 10.20 -26.26
C GLU A 87 -23.42 10.43 -26.20
N TYR A 88 -22.64 9.42 -25.79
CA TYR A 88 -21.18 9.45 -25.74
C TYR A 88 -20.52 8.64 -26.86
N ALA A 89 -21.29 8.01 -27.75
CA ALA A 89 -20.77 7.22 -28.88
C ALA A 89 -19.91 8.02 -29.88
N ARG A 90 -19.98 9.37 -29.84
CA ARG A 90 -19.16 10.28 -30.66
C ARG A 90 -18.05 10.98 -29.88
N CYS A 91 -17.95 10.75 -28.57
CA CYS A 91 -16.83 11.24 -27.77
C CYS A 91 -15.61 10.37 -28.03
N SER A 92 -14.97 10.54 -29.18
CA SER A 92 -13.58 10.09 -29.33
C SER A 92 -12.74 11.00 -28.44
N CYS A 93 -12.11 10.45 -27.41
CA CYS A 93 -10.96 11.10 -26.77
C CYS A 93 -10.02 11.50 -27.92
N PRO A 94 -9.70 12.79 -28.14
CA PRO A 94 -8.76 13.15 -29.17
C PRO A 94 -7.41 12.51 -28.80
N VAL A 95 -7.05 11.44 -29.52
CA VAL A 95 -5.78 10.72 -29.35
C VAL A 95 -4.59 11.60 -29.77
N ASP A 96 -4.87 12.76 -30.38
CA ASP A 96 -3.90 13.66 -30.98
C ASP A 96 -3.43 14.82 -30.08
N VAL A 97 -3.71 14.82 -28.77
CA VAL A 97 -3.01 15.77 -27.88
C VAL A 97 -1.59 15.26 -27.58
N VAL A 98 -0.79 15.20 -28.64
CA VAL A 98 0.67 15.21 -28.53
C VAL A 98 1.00 16.52 -27.82
N HIS A 99 1.55 16.45 -26.61
CA HIS A 99 2.08 17.63 -25.93
C HIS A 99 3.09 18.32 -26.85
N GLU A 100 2.75 19.50 -27.38
CA GLU A 100 3.76 20.42 -27.87
C GLU A 100 4.53 20.97 -26.66
N HIS A 101 5.86 20.90 -26.78
CA HIS A 101 6.88 21.10 -25.74
C HIS A 101 6.86 22.45 -25.03
#